data_AF-A0A6C0KFL6-F1
#
_entry.id   AF-A0A6C0KFL6-F1
#
_cell.length_a   1.000
_cell.length_b   1.000
_cell.length_c   1.000
_cell.angle_alpha   90.00
_cell.angle_beta   90.00
_cell.angle_gamma   90.00
#
_symmetry.space_group_name_H-M   'P 1'
#
loop_
_entity.id
_entity.type
_entity.pdbx_description
1 polymer ?
#
loop_
_entity_poly.entity_id
_entity_poly.type
_entity_poly.pdbx_seq_one_letter_code
_entity_poly.pdbx_strand_id
1 'polypeptide(L)'
;DGKTINGKLKVECWDYTQNEENDTPRDILKGTGKKYWFKCDDCNHSFDNRIGDITKKNGHWCPYCANQKICNNDNCNYCYNKSFASYDGKTPNGKLKVECWDNEKNETIKPRTVSKYNNKKYWFKCDDCNHSFNSTISNITNGTWCPICKNKTEKKFLHWFKKTYKEFKIKHQPKYNWCKSENTNRKLPFDFVIEKLKLIIEIDGRQHFEQVSNWSSPEFQLENDIYKMKKALENGYSILRIIQEDIYYNKNNWEKNIKDTIKSYDEPNIICIGCDTLYINYNNIC
;
A
#
# COMPACT_ATOMS: atom_id res chain seq x y z
N ASP A 1 -29.93 25.36 15.02
CA ASP A 1 -29.29 24.96 16.29
C ASP A 1 -27.84 24.46 16.13
N GLY A 2 -27.34 24.26 14.91
CA GLY A 2 -25.91 23.96 14.73
C GLY A 2 -25.07 25.24 14.79
N LYS A 3 -24.15 25.30 15.74
CA LYS A 3 -23.07 26.29 15.77
C LYS A 3 -21.84 25.78 15.02
N THR A 4 -21.01 26.70 14.53
CA THR A 4 -19.67 26.43 14.02
C THR A 4 -18.71 26.22 15.19
N ILE A 5 -17.46 25.83 14.91
CA ILE A 5 -16.43 25.71 15.95
C ILE A 5 -16.12 27.05 16.64
N ASN A 6 -16.36 28.16 15.94
CA ASN A 6 -16.18 29.52 16.45
C ASN A 6 -17.44 30.09 17.12
N GLY A 7 -18.47 29.25 17.34
CA GLY A 7 -19.68 29.63 18.07
C GLY A 7 -20.74 30.40 17.27
N LYS A 8 -20.46 30.73 16.00
CA LYS A 8 -21.45 31.34 15.08
C LYS A 8 -22.55 30.35 14.72
N LEU A 9 -23.74 30.83 14.41
CA LEU A 9 -24.78 29.96 13.87
C LEU A 9 -24.41 29.60 12.42
N LYS A 10 -24.58 28.33 12.02
CA LYS A 10 -24.31 27.91 10.62
C LYS A 10 -25.11 28.71 9.57
N VAL A 11 -26.26 29.27 9.95
CA VAL A 11 -27.06 30.15 9.09
C VAL A 11 -26.40 31.50 8.84
N GLU A 12 -25.58 31.99 9.78
CA GLU A 12 -24.79 33.23 9.61
C GLU A 12 -23.64 33.01 8.62
N CYS A 13 -23.34 31.76 8.27
CA CYS A 13 -22.37 31.39 7.23
C CYS A 13 -23.01 31.25 5.84
N TRP A 14 -24.28 31.63 5.66
CA TRP A 14 -24.95 31.61 4.35
C TRP A 14 -24.26 32.55 3.35
N ASP A 15 -24.02 32.07 2.13
CA ASP A 15 -23.41 32.88 1.07
C ASP A 15 -24.51 33.52 0.20
N TYR A 16 -24.86 34.78 0.50
CA TYR A 16 -25.89 35.53 -0.26
C TYR A 16 -25.47 35.86 -1.70
N THR A 17 -24.19 35.70 -2.06
CA THR A 17 -23.72 35.98 -3.41
C THR A 17 -23.82 34.77 -4.35
N GLN A 18 -23.88 33.56 -3.80
CA GLN A 18 -23.89 32.32 -4.58
C GLN A 18 -25.22 31.56 -4.53
N ASN A 19 -26.10 31.88 -3.59
CA ASN A 19 -27.45 31.32 -3.56
C ASN A 19 -28.42 32.22 -4.34
N GLU A 20 -29.52 31.63 -4.83
CA GLU A 20 -30.56 32.39 -5.52
C GLU A 20 -31.18 33.44 -4.59
N GLU A 21 -31.50 34.63 -5.14
CA GLU A 21 -32.02 35.76 -4.35
C GLU A 21 -33.31 35.41 -3.59
N ASN A 22 -34.14 34.52 -4.16
CA ASN A 22 -35.39 34.05 -3.56
C ASN A 22 -35.21 32.91 -2.54
N ASP A 23 -34.01 32.32 -2.43
CA ASP A 23 -33.72 31.26 -1.47
C ASP A 23 -33.23 31.88 -0.15
N THR A 24 -34.15 32.26 0.75
CA THR A 24 -33.77 32.71 2.09
C THR A 24 -33.63 31.53 3.06
N PRO A 25 -32.69 31.55 4.02
CA PRO A 25 -32.57 30.49 5.01
C PRO A 25 -33.85 30.21 5.82
N ARG A 26 -34.74 31.21 5.94
CA ARG A 26 -36.01 31.07 6.68
C ARG A 26 -37.01 30.19 5.94
N ASP A 27 -36.97 30.19 4.62
CA ASP A 27 -37.95 29.51 3.76
C ASP A 27 -37.53 28.07 3.41
N ILE A 28 -36.37 27.63 3.89
CA ILE A 28 -35.78 26.34 3.56
C ILE A 28 -36.04 25.30 4.65
N LEU A 29 -36.63 24.17 4.26
CA LEU A 29 -36.84 23.04 5.15
C LEU A 29 -35.51 22.40 5.59
N LYS A 30 -35.33 22.22 6.91
CA LYS A 30 -34.11 21.66 7.52
C LYS A 30 -33.69 20.27 6.98
N GLY A 31 -34.63 19.49 6.44
CA GLY A 31 -34.40 18.15 5.91
C GLY A 31 -34.18 18.08 4.40
N THR A 32 -34.15 19.21 3.68
CA THR A 32 -34.04 19.18 2.22
C THR A 32 -32.72 18.58 1.73
N GLY A 33 -32.79 17.83 0.63
CA GLY A 33 -31.64 17.33 -0.11
C GLY A 33 -31.04 18.35 -1.09
N LYS A 34 -31.67 19.52 -1.27
CA LYS A 34 -31.12 20.63 -2.08
C LYS A 34 -29.84 21.15 -1.41
N LYS A 35 -28.87 21.49 -2.25
CA LYS A 35 -27.59 22.04 -1.81
C LYS A 35 -27.62 23.55 -1.85
N TYR A 36 -26.95 24.16 -0.90
CA TYR A 36 -26.79 25.60 -0.81
C TYR A 36 -25.36 25.96 -0.43
N TRP A 37 -24.96 27.17 -0.79
CA TRP A 37 -23.63 27.70 -0.58
C TRP A 37 -23.48 28.35 0.80
N PHE A 38 -22.36 28.05 1.43
CA PHE A 38 -21.93 28.60 2.71
C PHE A 38 -20.48 29.05 2.63
N LYS A 39 -20.12 30.08 3.40
CA LYS A 39 -18.74 30.50 3.63
C LYS A 39 -18.33 30.15 5.06
N CYS A 40 -17.40 29.20 5.18
CA CYS A 40 -16.92 28.75 6.49
C CYS A 40 -16.26 29.89 7.26
N ASP A 41 -16.63 30.07 8.52
CA ASP A 41 -16.04 31.07 9.42
C ASP A 41 -14.74 30.61 10.09
N ASP A 42 -14.38 29.34 9.98
CA ASP A 42 -13.11 28.76 10.46
C ASP A 42 -12.05 28.78 9.36
N CYS A 43 -12.31 28.12 8.24
CA CYS A 43 -11.33 27.97 7.17
C CYS A 43 -11.51 28.96 6.00
N ASN A 44 -12.49 29.87 6.06
CA ASN A 44 -12.81 30.86 5.03
C ASN A 44 -13.15 30.33 3.63
N HIS A 45 -13.30 29.01 3.47
CA HIS A 45 -13.69 28.41 2.20
C HIS A 45 -15.20 28.53 1.97
N SER A 46 -15.57 28.85 0.72
CA SER A 46 -16.93 28.67 0.23
C SER A 46 -17.17 27.23 -0.22
N PHE A 47 -18.33 26.68 0.11
CA PHE A 47 -18.73 25.32 -0.25
C PHE A 47 -20.24 25.15 -0.36
N ASP A 48 -20.68 24.28 -1.27
CA ASP A 48 -22.03 23.78 -1.34
C ASP A 48 -22.20 22.51 -0.49
N ASN A 49 -23.33 22.38 0.22
CA ASN A 49 -23.71 21.13 0.87
C ASN A 49 -25.23 21.01 1.05
N ARG A 50 -25.72 19.79 1.27
CA ARG A 50 -27.15 19.54 1.55
C ARG A 50 -27.52 20.07 2.93
N ILE A 51 -28.68 20.70 3.09
CA ILE A 51 -29.13 21.22 4.39
C ILE A 51 -29.29 20.09 5.43
N GLY A 52 -29.77 18.92 5.00
CA GLY A 52 -29.81 17.74 5.87
C GLY A 52 -28.45 17.37 6.47
N ASP A 53 -27.35 17.53 5.71
CA ASP A 53 -25.99 17.27 6.18
C ASP A 53 -25.45 18.41 7.06
N ILE A 54 -25.81 19.67 6.75
CA ILE A 54 -25.45 20.85 7.55
C ILE A 54 -26.08 20.80 8.96
N THR A 55 -27.33 20.36 9.05
CA THR A 55 -28.13 20.35 10.29
C THR A 55 -27.91 19.11 11.16
N LYS A 56 -27.21 18.09 10.65
CA LYS A 56 -26.90 16.85 11.37
C LYS A 56 -26.05 17.15 12.62
N LYS A 57 -26.53 16.73 13.80
CA LYS A 57 -25.88 16.98 15.11
C LYS A 57 -24.43 16.47 15.17
N ASN A 58 -24.18 15.29 14.63
CA ASN A 58 -22.84 14.66 14.59
C ASN A 58 -22.23 14.66 13.17
N GLY A 59 -22.64 15.61 12.33
CA GLY A 59 -22.17 15.73 10.95
C GLY A 59 -20.96 16.65 10.79
N HIS A 60 -20.18 16.41 9.74
CA HIS A 60 -19.18 17.35 9.27
C HIS A 60 -19.84 18.38 8.37
N TRP A 61 -20.03 19.61 8.86
CA TRP A 61 -20.72 20.64 8.10
C TRP A 61 -19.85 21.21 6.97
N CYS A 62 -18.58 21.53 7.26
CA CYS A 62 -17.62 22.04 6.28
C CYS A 62 -16.68 20.91 5.79
N PRO A 63 -16.65 20.61 4.47
CA PRO A 63 -15.83 19.53 3.92
C PRO A 63 -14.32 19.81 3.97
N TYR A 64 -13.91 21.09 3.97
CA TYR A 64 -12.50 21.47 4.11
C TYR A 64 -12.02 21.30 5.55
N CYS A 65 -12.84 21.69 6.53
CA CYS A 65 -12.54 21.48 7.95
C CYS A 65 -12.45 19.99 8.29
N ALA A 66 -13.28 19.15 7.67
CA ALA A 66 -13.31 17.71 7.88
C ALA A 66 -12.27 16.92 7.06
N ASN A 67 -11.31 17.57 6.41
CA ASN A 67 -10.27 16.94 5.59
C ASN A 67 -10.79 16.12 4.38
N GLN A 68 -12.02 16.39 3.95
CA GLN A 68 -12.67 15.73 2.82
C GLN A 68 -12.34 16.41 1.48
N LYS A 69 -12.08 17.73 1.51
CA LYS A 69 -11.68 18.53 0.36
C LYS A 69 -10.39 19.32 0.65
N ILE A 70 -9.61 19.52 -0.41
CA ILE A 70 -8.47 20.43 -0.48
C ILE A 70 -8.76 21.38 -1.65
N CYS A 71 -8.65 22.68 -1.45
CA CYS A 71 -8.92 23.65 -2.51
C CYS A 71 -7.75 23.76 -3.51
N ASN A 72 -8.06 24.26 -4.70
CA ASN A 72 -7.10 24.44 -5.80
C ASN A 72 -6.29 25.75 -5.69
N ASN A 73 -6.55 26.58 -4.67
CA ASN A 73 -5.75 27.79 -4.44
C ASN A 73 -4.42 27.39 -3.78
N ASP A 74 -3.33 27.47 -4.53
CA ASP A 74 -1.99 27.11 -4.04
C ASP A 74 -1.53 27.95 -2.84
N ASN A 75 -2.00 29.21 -2.74
CA ASN A 75 -1.69 30.12 -1.65
C ASN A 75 -2.55 29.90 -0.39
N CYS A 76 -3.46 28.92 -0.40
CA CYS A 76 -4.26 28.59 0.77
C CYS A 76 -3.43 27.82 1.81
N ASN A 77 -2.93 28.53 2.82
CA ASN A 77 -2.15 27.93 3.93
C ASN A 77 -2.94 26.86 4.69
N TYR A 78 -4.25 27.05 4.89
CA TYR A 78 -5.10 26.07 5.57
C TYR A 78 -5.10 24.72 4.83
N CYS A 79 -5.26 24.75 3.51
CA CYS A 79 -5.25 23.55 2.68
C CYS A 79 -3.86 22.98 2.49
N TYR A 80 -2.81 23.82 2.37
CA TYR A 80 -1.43 23.36 2.35
C TYR A 80 -1.11 22.53 3.59
N ASN A 81 -1.38 23.08 4.79
CA ASN A 81 -1.09 22.42 6.07
C ASN A 81 -1.84 21.10 6.28
N LYS A 82 -2.95 20.89 5.57
CA LYS A 82 -3.73 19.64 5.58
C LYS A 82 -3.34 18.69 4.45
N SER A 83 -2.61 19.15 3.46
CA SER A 83 -2.17 18.33 2.33
C SER A 83 -0.95 17.49 2.68
N PHE A 84 -0.72 16.43 1.91
CA PHE A 84 0.46 15.59 2.03
C PHE A 84 1.75 16.35 1.66
N ALA A 85 1.63 17.45 0.91
CA ALA A 85 2.77 18.34 0.62
C ALA A 85 3.41 18.93 1.88
N SER A 86 2.63 19.15 2.95
CA SER A 86 3.14 19.69 4.21
C SER A 86 3.62 18.61 5.19
N TYR A 87 3.67 17.34 4.79
CA TYR A 87 4.08 16.26 5.67
C TYR A 87 5.61 16.22 5.79
N ASP A 88 6.12 16.33 7.00
CA ASP A 88 7.53 16.44 7.36
C ASP A 88 8.17 15.12 7.81
N GLY A 89 7.38 14.04 7.86
CA GLY A 89 7.88 12.74 8.25
C GLY A 89 8.91 12.19 7.26
N LYS A 90 9.95 11.56 7.80
CA LYS A 90 11.10 11.08 7.05
C LYS A 90 11.07 9.58 6.80
N THR A 91 11.75 9.14 5.77
CA THR A 91 12.12 7.74 5.53
C THR A 91 13.16 7.30 6.57
N PRO A 92 13.42 5.99 6.71
CA PRO A 92 14.53 5.50 7.54
C PRO A 92 15.91 6.08 7.16
N ASN A 93 16.11 6.50 5.91
CA ASN A 93 17.35 7.13 5.44
C ASN A 93 17.35 8.66 5.60
N GLY A 94 16.34 9.24 6.26
CA GLY A 94 16.28 10.67 6.58
C GLY A 94 15.72 11.57 5.48
N LYS A 95 15.33 11.03 4.32
CA LYS A 95 14.68 11.78 3.23
C LYS A 95 13.24 12.10 3.58
N LEU A 96 12.67 13.22 3.14
CA LEU A 96 11.24 13.49 3.36
C LEU A 96 10.39 12.50 2.56
N LYS A 97 9.34 11.92 3.19
CA LYS A 97 8.46 10.96 2.49
C LYS A 97 7.71 11.61 1.33
N VAL A 98 7.46 12.92 1.37
CA VAL A 98 6.85 13.68 0.27
C VAL A 98 7.75 13.72 -0.98
N GLU A 99 9.06 13.76 -0.81
CA GLU A 99 10.04 13.75 -1.92
C GLU A 99 10.18 12.36 -2.57
N CYS A 100 9.57 11.35 -1.97
CA CYS A 100 9.52 9.99 -2.47
C CYS A 100 8.21 9.70 -3.22
N TRP A 101 7.42 10.73 -3.55
CA TRP A 101 6.24 10.62 -4.40
C TRP A 101 6.63 10.14 -5.81
N ASP A 102 5.96 9.12 -6.32
CA ASP A 102 6.22 8.60 -7.68
C ASP A 102 5.36 9.37 -8.69
N ASN A 103 5.89 10.45 -9.26
CA ASN A 103 5.16 11.33 -10.20
C ASN A 103 4.73 10.58 -11.48
N GLU A 104 5.55 9.64 -11.96
CA GLU A 104 5.22 8.87 -13.17
C GLU A 104 3.96 8.02 -12.95
N LYS A 105 3.84 7.39 -11.77
CA LYS A 105 2.70 6.50 -11.46
C LYS A 105 1.48 7.17 -10.86
N ASN A 106 1.64 8.37 -10.30
CA ASN A 106 0.52 9.18 -9.79
C ASN A 106 0.02 10.19 -10.84
N GLU A 107 0.62 10.21 -12.03
CA GLU A 107 0.22 11.04 -13.17
C GLU A 107 0.09 12.52 -12.81
N THR A 108 -1.11 13.09 -12.86
CA THR A 108 -1.38 14.50 -12.58
C THR A 108 -1.59 14.80 -11.09
N ILE A 109 -1.68 13.77 -10.25
CA ILE A 109 -1.97 13.92 -8.82
C ILE A 109 -0.69 14.37 -8.08
N LYS A 110 -0.78 15.55 -7.47
CA LYS A 110 0.31 16.15 -6.69
C LYS A 110 0.07 15.94 -5.19
N PRO A 111 1.13 15.84 -4.36
CA PRO A 111 0.99 15.82 -2.90
C PRO A 111 0.11 16.95 -2.33
N ARG A 112 0.14 18.14 -2.96
CA ARG A 112 -0.62 19.33 -2.55
C ARG A 112 -2.14 19.16 -2.67
N THR A 113 -2.61 18.27 -3.54
CA THR A 113 -4.04 18.02 -3.75
C THR A 113 -4.56 16.84 -2.92
N VAL A 114 -3.69 16.18 -2.16
CA VAL A 114 -3.99 14.97 -1.40
C VAL A 114 -3.99 15.30 0.08
N SER A 115 -5.09 15.02 0.81
CA SER A 115 -5.13 15.19 2.27
C SER A 115 -4.12 14.27 2.96
N LYS A 116 -3.37 14.74 3.96
CA LYS A 116 -2.40 13.90 4.69
C LYS A 116 -3.03 12.85 5.61
N TYR A 117 -4.37 12.81 5.72
CA TYR A 117 -5.11 11.84 6.55
C TYR A 117 -6.21 11.15 5.74
N ASN A 118 -5.84 10.48 4.65
CA ASN A 118 -6.79 9.73 3.83
C ASN A 118 -6.35 8.28 3.61
N ASN A 119 -7.33 7.42 3.32
CA ASN A 119 -7.14 5.98 3.12
C ASN A 119 -7.04 5.57 1.63
N LYS A 120 -6.86 6.53 0.70
CA LYS A 120 -6.57 6.22 -0.70
C LYS A 120 -5.10 5.87 -0.86
N LYS A 121 -4.82 4.96 -1.80
CA LYS A 121 -3.47 4.50 -2.12
C LYS A 121 -2.83 5.38 -3.19
N TYR A 122 -1.56 5.69 -2.99
CA TYR A 122 -0.72 6.40 -3.94
C TYR A 122 0.63 5.70 -4.06
N TRP A 123 1.34 5.97 -5.15
CA TRP A 123 2.64 5.38 -5.42
C TRP A 123 3.79 6.19 -4.82
N PHE A 124 4.76 5.47 -4.26
CA PHE A 124 5.98 6.00 -3.67
C PHE A 124 7.17 5.23 -4.23
N LYS A 125 8.28 5.92 -4.42
CA LYS A 125 9.56 5.36 -4.83
C LYS A 125 10.50 5.37 -3.64
N CYS A 126 10.87 4.18 -3.16
CA CYS A 126 11.75 4.03 -2.01
C CYS A 126 13.13 4.62 -2.33
N ASP A 127 13.59 5.52 -1.46
CA ASP A 127 14.88 6.19 -1.50
C ASP A 127 16.08 5.30 -1.19
N ASP A 128 15.84 4.11 -0.62
CA ASP A 128 16.86 3.14 -0.24
C ASP A 128 17.07 2.06 -1.31
N CYS A 129 15.99 1.40 -1.75
CA CYS A 129 16.08 0.27 -2.71
C CYS A 129 15.54 0.59 -4.12
N ASN A 130 15.11 1.83 -4.36
CA ASN A 130 14.53 2.31 -5.61
C ASN A 130 13.25 1.56 -6.06
N HIS A 131 12.62 0.83 -5.14
CA HIS A 131 11.38 0.10 -5.39
C HIS A 131 10.19 1.05 -5.39
N SER A 132 9.37 1.01 -6.46
CA SER A 132 8.07 1.69 -6.50
C SER A 132 6.98 0.82 -5.88
N PHE A 133 6.37 1.28 -4.79
CA PHE A 133 5.28 0.61 -4.07
C PHE A 133 4.09 1.54 -3.88
N ASN A 134 2.88 1.00 -3.69
CA ASN A 134 1.72 1.82 -3.30
C ASN A 134 1.32 1.55 -1.85
N SER A 135 0.87 2.60 -1.17
CA SER A 135 0.38 2.54 0.21
C SER A 135 -0.65 3.63 0.45
N THR A 136 -1.48 3.47 1.48
CA THR A 136 -2.39 4.54 1.91
C THR A 136 -1.60 5.67 2.56
N ILE A 137 -2.05 6.92 2.39
CA ILE A 137 -1.41 8.06 3.05
C ILE A 137 -1.41 7.87 4.57
N SER A 138 -2.52 7.40 5.15
CA SER A 138 -2.61 7.07 6.57
C SER A 138 -1.50 6.11 7.04
N ASN A 139 -1.19 5.06 6.28
CA ASN A 139 -0.10 4.14 6.62
C ASN A 139 1.26 4.84 6.55
N ILE A 140 1.49 5.65 5.51
CA ILE A 140 2.72 6.42 5.33
C ILE A 140 2.93 7.39 6.50
N THR A 141 1.89 8.12 6.90
CA THR A 141 1.97 9.07 8.02
C THR A 141 2.11 8.38 9.37
N ASN A 142 1.58 7.16 9.52
CA ASN A 142 1.72 6.32 10.73
C ASN A 142 3.07 5.58 10.80
N GLY A 143 4.02 5.91 9.93
CA GLY A 143 5.39 5.37 10.00
C GLY A 143 5.65 4.16 9.09
N THR A 144 4.64 3.56 8.48
CA THR A 144 4.85 2.48 7.49
C THR A 144 5.62 3.04 6.28
N TRP A 145 6.53 2.24 5.71
CA TRP A 145 7.32 2.61 4.53
C TRP A 145 7.47 1.43 3.55
N CYS A 146 8.63 1.30 2.93
CA CYS A 146 8.88 0.32 1.88
C CYS A 146 8.77 -1.12 2.42
N PRO A 147 7.91 -1.98 1.82
CA PRO A 147 7.74 -3.36 2.26
C PRO A 147 9.02 -4.20 2.07
N ILE A 148 9.80 -3.92 1.02
CA ILE A 148 11.09 -4.61 0.78
C ILE A 148 12.10 -4.24 1.86
N CYS A 149 12.21 -2.97 2.23
CA CYS A 149 13.19 -2.54 3.22
C CYS A 149 12.83 -3.01 4.64
N LYS A 150 11.55 -3.28 4.92
CA LYS A 150 11.13 -3.94 6.16
C LYS A 150 11.74 -5.35 6.28
N ASN A 151 11.78 -6.09 5.18
CA ASN A 151 12.29 -7.46 5.13
C ASN A 151 13.79 -7.45 4.76
N LYS A 152 14.66 -7.39 5.77
CA LYS A 152 16.13 -7.29 5.58
C LYS A 152 16.69 -8.36 4.65
N THR A 153 16.17 -9.58 4.70
CA THR A 153 16.62 -10.71 3.87
C THR A 153 16.22 -10.54 2.40
N GLU A 154 14.95 -10.25 2.12
CA GLU A 154 14.47 -9.95 0.77
C GLU A 154 15.21 -8.77 0.13
N LYS A 155 15.48 -7.71 0.92
CA LYS A 155 16.28 -6.57 0.47
C LYS A 155 17.68 -7.02 0.04
N LYS A 156 18.35 -7.84 0.86
CA LYS A 156 19.68 -8.36 0.59
C LYS A 156 19.71 -9.22 -0.67
N PHE A 157 18.76 -10.15 -0.82
CA PHE A 157 18.59 -10.96 -2.01
C PHE A 157 18.39 -10.09 -3.25
N LEU A 158 17.46 -9.13 -3.21
CA LEU A 158 17.15 -8.28 -4.35
C LEU A 158 18.34 -7.40 -4.77
N HIS A 159 19.12 -6.89 -3.80
CA HIS A 159 20.33 -6.12 -4.08
C HIS A 159 21.37 -6.98 -4.82
N TRP A 160 21.65 -8.18 -4.30
CA TRP A 160 22.55 -9.13 -4.94
C TRP A 160 22.06 -9.54 -6.33
N PHE A 161 20.77 -9.82 -6.49
CA PHE A 161 20.17 -10.23 -7.76
C PHE A 161 20.34 -9.13 -8.81
N LYS A 162 19.97 -7.88 -8.50
CA LYS A 162 20.09 -6.75 -9.43
C LYS A 162 21.54 -6.44 -9.82
N LYS A 163 22.51 -6.71 -8.93
CA LYS A 163 23.93 -6.56 -9.22
C LYS A 163 24.43 -7.65 -10.17
N THR A 164 23.93 -8.87 -10.01
CA THR A 164 24.39 -10.06 -10.75
C THR A 164 23.70 -10.20 -12.12
N TYR A 165 22.39 -9.95 -12.18
CA TYR A 165 21.54 -10.16 -13.36
C TYR A 165 20.87 -8.85 -13.78
N LYS A 166 21.52 -8.12 -14.69
CA LYS A 166 21.02 -6.83 -15.19
C LYS A 166 19.97 -6.98 -16.29
N GLU A 167 19.99 -8.12 -16.96
CA GLU A 167 19.15 -8.50 -18.09
C GLU A 167 17.77 -9.04 -17.68
N PHE A 168 17.62 -9.46 -16.42
CA PHE A 168 16.37 -10.02 -15.92
C PHE A 168 15.57 -9.01 -15.10
N LYS A 169 14.29 -8.88 -15.45
CA LYS A 169 13.32 -8.14 -14.65
C LYS A 169 12.69 -9.07 -13.61
N ILE A 170 12.98 -8.79 -12.35
CA ILE A 170 12.38 -9.48 -11.20
C ILE A 170 11.17 -8.69 -10.67
N LYS A 171 10.05 -9.37 -10.43
CA LYS A 171 8.84 -8.82 -9.80
C LYS A 171 8.83 -9.23 -8.33
N HIS A 172 8.43 -8.33 -7.43
CA HIS A 172 8.27 -8.59 -5.99
C HIS A 172 6.79 -8.74 -5.64
N GLN A 173 6.44 -9.76 -4.85
CA GLN A 173 5.08 -10.06 -4.39
C GLN A 173 4.01 -10.15 -5.53
N PRO A 174 4.31 -10.68 -6.74
CA PRO A 174 3.30 -10.81 -7.78
C PRO A 174 2.19 -11.77 -7.36
N LYS A 175 0.99 -11.48 -7.86
CA LYS A 175 -0.24 -12.22 -7.58
C LYS A 175 -0.91 -12.60 -8.89
N TYR A 176 -1.34 -13.85 -9.00
CA TYR A 176 -1.93 -14.38 -10.22
C TYR A 176 -3.39 -14.80 -10.00
N ASN A 177 -4.18 -14.79 -11.07
CA ASN A 177 -5.58 -15.22 -11.01
C ASN A 177 -5.71 -16.72 -10.72
N TRP A 178 -4.71 -17.51 -11.14
CA TRP A 178 -4.68 -18.96 -11.00
C TRP A 178 -4.21 -19.46 -9.63
N CYS A 179 -3.72 -18.57 -8.76
CA CYS A 179 -3.32 -18.92 -7.39
C CYS A 179 -4.13 -18.11 -6.37
N LYS A 180 -5.18 -18.73 -5.83
CA LYS A 180 -6.07 -18.12 -4.83
C LYS A 180 -6.31 -19.09 -3.69
N SER A 181 -6.39 -18.57 -2.47
CA SER A 181 -6.82 -19.34 -1.31
C SER A 181 -8.24 -19.85 -1.54
N GLU A 182 -8.45 -21.16 -1.37
CA GLU A 182 -9.77 -21.79 -1.54
C GLU A 182 -10.80 -21.23 -0.55
N ASN A 183 -10.37 -20.97 0.68
CA ASN A 183 -11.25 -20.48 1.75
C ASN A 183 -11.65 -19.01 1.59
N THR A 184 -10.74 -18.16 1.10
CA THR A 184 -10.94 -16.70 1.10
C THR A 184 -11.08 -16.08 -0.28
N ASN A 185 -10.82 -16.86 -1.33
CA ASN A 185 -10.71 -16.43 -2.74
C ASN A 185 -9.68 -15.28 -2.95
N ARG A 186 -8.82 -15.02 -1.96
CA ARG A 186 -7.76 -14.00 -2.05
C ARG A 186 -6.58 -14.57 -2.82
N LYS A 187 -6.03 -13.78 -3.73
CA LYS A 187 -4.81 -14.15 -4.48
C LYS A 187 -3.63 -14.26 -3.54
N LEU A 188 -2.94 -15.40 -3.60
CA LEU A 188 -1.74 -15.66 -2.81
C LEU A 188 -0.53 -15.04 -3.54
N PRO A 189 0.29 -14.23 -2.86
CA PRO A 189 1.52 -13.70 -3.45
C PRO A 189 2.65 -14.73 -3.41
N PHE A 190 3.59 -14.58 -4.34
CA PHE A 190 4.91 -15.23 -4.34
C PHE A 190 5.99 -14.19 -4.05
N ASP A 191 7.08 -14.51 -3.35
CA ASP A 191 8.05 -13.48 -2.95
C ASP A 191 8.70 -12.78 -4.14
N PHE A 192 9.22 -13.54 -5.11
CA PHE A 192 9.76 -13.01 -6.35
C PHE A 192 9.42 -13.86 -7.58
N VAL A 193 9.31 -13.22 -8.75
CA VAL A 193 9.15 -13.91 -10.04
C VAL A 193 9.98 -13.29 -11.14
N ILE A 194 10.66 -14.14 -11.91
CA ILE A 194 11.37 -13.81 -13.14
C ILE A 194 10.58 -14.39 -14.32
N GLU A 195 9.69 -13.57 -14.89
CA GLU A 195 8.74 -14.03 -15.93
C GLU A 195 9.43 -14.61 -17.16
N LYS A 196 10.58 -14.04 -17.55
CA LYS A 196 11.37 -14.49 -18.70
C LYS A 196 11.87 -15.94 -18.55
N LEU A 197 12.09 -16.38 -17.32
CA LEU A 197 12.56 -17.74 -17.00
C LEU A 197 11.43 -18.65 -16.51
N LYS A 198 10.21 -18.11 -16.36
CA LYS A 198 9.11 -18.78 -15.65
C LYS A 198 9.56 -19.36 -14.29
N LEU A 199 10.32 -18.56 -13.54
CA LEU A 199 10.89 -18.96 -12.26
C LEU A 199 10.31 -18.12 -11.13
N ILE A 200 9.71 -18.78 -10.15
CA ILE A 200 9.29 -18.22 -8.86
C ILE A 200 10.41 -18.47 -7.84
N ILE A 201 10.64 -17.53 -6.94
CA ILE A 201 11.60 -17.64 -5.84
C ILE A 201 10.87 -17.29 -4.54
N GLU A 202 10.87 -18.21 -3.58
CA GLU A 202 10.31 -18.05 -2.24
C GLU A 202 11.45 -18.05 -1.21
N ILE A 203 11.44 -17.08 -0.29
CA ILE A 203 12.40 -16.99 0.81
C ILE A 203 11.69 -17.41 2.10
N ASP A 204 11.89 -18.66 2.49
CA ASP A 204 11.17 -19.29 3.60
C ASP A 204 11.77 -18.88 4.95
N GLY A 205 10.98 -18.20 5.77
CA GLY A 205 11.34 -17.97 7.18
C GLY A 205 11.10 -19.19 8.07
N ARG A 206 11.53 -19.13 9.33
CA ARG A 206 11.35 -20.23 10.31
C ARG A 206 9.91 -20.69 10.49
N GLN A 207 8.94 -19.81 10.28
CA GLN A 207 7.51 -20.12 10.39
C GLN A 207 7.04 -21.22 9.42
N HIS A 208 7.81 -21.54 8.38
CA HIS A 208 7.51 -22.67 7.48
C HIS A 208 7.85 -24.03 8.08
N PHE A 209 8.63 -24.05 9.16
CA PHE A 209 9.20 -25.26 9.76
C PHE A 209 8.85 -25.41 11.24
N GLU A 210 8.57 -24.30 11.93
CA GLU A 210 8.33 -24.25 13.38
C GLU A 210 7.13 -23.37 13.71
N GLN A 211 6.40 -23.69 14.78
CA GLN A 211 5.29 -22.86 15.24
C GLN A 211 5.85 -21.58 15.89
N VAL A 212 5.64 -20.44 15.24
CA VAL A 212 6.08 -19.14 15.75
C VAL A 212 4.87 -18.34 16.23
N SER A 213 4.68 -18.17 17.55
CA SER A 213 3.62 -17.38 18.22
C SER A 213 2.32 -17.12 17.41
N ASN A 214 1.87 -15.88 17.20
CA ASN A 214 0.55 -15.50 16.62
C ASN A 214 0.29 -15.94 15.16
N TRP A 215 1.04 -16.91 14.63
CA TRP A 215 0.92 -17.43 13.26
C TRP A 215 0.17 -18.76 13.23
N SER A 216 -0.39 -19.08 12.06
CA SER A 216 -1.04 -20.36 11.78
C SER A 216 -0.10 -21.53 12.04
N SER A 217 -0.65 -22.72 12.31
CA SER A 217 0.18 -23.88 12.60
C SER A 217 1.11 -24.22 11.42
N PRO A 218 2.30 -24.79 11.67
CA PRO A 218 3.23 -25.17 10.60
C PRO A 218 2.61 -26.09 9.55
N GLU A 219 1.66 -26.94 9.94
CA GLU A 219 0.94 -27.84 9.04
C GLU A 219 0.07 -27.06 8.05
N PHE A 220 -0.67 -26.05 8.51
CA PHE A 220 -1.46 -25.19 7.63
C PHE A 220 -0.58 -24.34 6.71
N GLN A 221 0.57 -23.88 7.20
CA GLN A 221 1.53 -23.15 6.37
C GLN A 221 2.09 -24.06 5.27
N LEU A 222 2.49 -25.29 5.63
CA LEU A 222 2.94 -26.32 4.68
C LEU A 222 1.86 -26.64 3.64
N GLU A 223 0.59 -26.79 4.03
CA GLU A 223 -0.51 -27.00 3.09
C GLU A 223 -0.63 -25.87 2.06
N ASN A 224 -0.57 -24.61 2.50
CA ASN A 224 -0.59 -23.46 1.60
C ASN A 224 0.63 -23.43 0.67
N ASP A 225 1.79 -23.81 1.18
CA ASP A 225 3.01 -23.88 0.41
C ASP A 225 2.95 -24.97 -0.66
N ILE A 226 2.46 -26.17 -0.32
CA ILE A 226 2.21 -27.26 -1.27
C ILE A 226 1.21 -26.84 -2.33
N TYR A 227 0.13 -26.17 -1.93
CA TYR A 227 -0.87 -25.66 -2.86
C TYR A 227 -0.25 -24.66 -3.85
N LYS A 228 0.51 -23.68 -3.34
CA LYS A 228 1.22 -22.70 -4.18
C LYS A 228 2.19 -23.39 -5.14
N MET A 229 2.90 -24.42 -4.67
CA MET A 229 3.82 -25.20 -5.49
C MET A 229 3.11 -25.89 -6.65
N LYS A 230 2.05 -26.64 -6.37
CA LYS A 230 1.23 -27.29 -7.40
C LYS A 230 0.70 -26.30 -8.42
N LYS A 231 0.14 -25.17 -7.96
CA LYS A 231 -0.39 -24.13 -8.86
C LYS A 231 0.64 -23.50 -9.76
N ALA A 232 1.86 -23.30 -9.29
CA ALA A 232 2.94 -22.80 -10.13
C ALA A 232 3.31 -23.80 -11.23
N LEU A 233 3.52 -25.08 -10.87
CA LEU A 233 3.88 -26.14 -11.82
C LEU A 233 2.81 -26.32 -12.90
N GLU A 234 1.52 -26.38 -12.50
CA GLU A 234 0.37 -26.44 -13.42
C GLU A 234 0.33 -25.28 -14.43
N ASN A 235 0.93 -24.14 -14.08
CA ASN A 235 0.97 -22.94 -14.92
C ASN A 235 2.34 -22.71 -15.57
N GLY A 236 3.21 -23.74 -15.57
CA GLY A 236 4.49 -23.72 -16.26
C GLY A 236 5.60 -22.98 -15.53
N TYR A 237 5.49 -22.76 -14.22
CA TYR A 237 6.53 -22.10 -13.43
C TYR A 237 7.30 -23.10 -12.58
N SER A 238 8.63 -23.06 -12.67
CA SER A 238 9.50 -23.67 -11.66
C SER A 238 9.52 -22.83 -10.38
N ILE A 239 9.73 -23.46 -9.24
CA ILE A 239 9.86 -22.78 -7.95
C ILE A 239 11.22 -23.10 -7.34
N LEU A 240 11.93 -22.05 -6.95
CA LEU A 240 13.07 -22.10 -6.08
C LEU A 240 12.67 -21.68 -4.67
N ARG A 241 12.90 -22.52 -3.67
CA ARG A 241 12.74 -22.21 -2.25
C ARG A 241 14.10 -22.13 -1.56
N ILE A 242 14.29 -21.13 -0.72
CA ILE A 242 15.53 -20.98 0.06
C ILE A 242 15.24 -20.46 1.46
N ILE A 243 15.94 -21.01 2.46
CA ILE A 243 15.78 -20.56 3.85
C ILE A 243 16.32 -19.14 4.08
N GLN A 244 15.57 -18.37 4.86
CA GLN A 244 15.85 -16.98 5.17
C GLN A 244 17.20 -16.79 5.89
N GLU A 245 17.59 -17.72 6.77
CA GLU A 245 18.85 -17.64 7.52
C GLU A 245 20.09 -17.68 6.64
N ASP A 246 20.08 -18.46 5.56
CA ASP A 246 21.25 -18.61 4.70
C ASP A 246 21.58 -17.29 4.01
N ILE A 247 20.55 -16.62 3.49
CA ILE A 247 20.70 -15.29 2.92
C ILE A 247 21.06 -14.28 4.02
N TYR A 248 20.37 -14.27 5.16
CA TYR A 248 20.58 -13.27 6.20
C TYR A 248 22.01 -13.31 6.77
N TYR A 249 22.48 -14.51 7.14
CA TYR A 249 23.78 -14.73 7.78
C TYR A 249 24.92 -15.04 6.80
N ASN A 250 24.69 -15.04 5.49
CA ASN A 250 25.68 -15.46 4.48
C ASN A 250 26.20 -16.89 4.71
N LYS A 251 25.30 -17.85 4.96
CA LYS A 251 25.67 -19.26 5.18
C LYS A 251 25.50 -20.08 3.90
N ASN A 252 26.06 -21.29 3.93
CA ASN A 252 25.85 -22.36 2.95
C ASN A 252 26.07 -21.97 1.47
N ASN A 253 26.91 -20.95 1.21
CA ASN A 253 27.17 -20.45 -0.14
C ASN A 253 25.89 -20.12 -0.94
N TRP A 254 24.87 -19.58 -0.28
CA TRP A 254 23.55 -19.32 -0.88
C TRP A 254 23.63 -18.61 -2.25
N GLU A 255 24.54 -17.64 -2.43
CA GLU A 255 24.72 -16.94 -3.70
C GLU A 255 25.10 -17.88 -4.85
N LYS A 256 26.02 -18.82 -4.59
CA LYS A 256 26.46 -19.80 -5.59
C LYS A 256 25.32 -20.76 -5.92
N ASN A 257 24.67 -21.30 -4.89
CA ASN A 257 23.57 -22.25 -5.08
C ASN A 257 22.40 -21.62 -5.87
N ILE A 258 22.07 -20.34 -5.59
CA ILE A 258 21.06 -19.62 -6.38
C ILE A 258 21.55 -19.39 -7.82
N LYS A 259 22.83 -19.06 -8.04
CA LYS A 259 23.36 -18.91 -9.42
C LYS A 259 23.21 -20.17 -10.24
N ASP A 260 23.47 -21.32 -9.65
CA ASP A 260 23.39 -22.62 -10.34
C ASP A 260 21.93 -23.01 -10.69
N THR A 261 20.94 -22.33 -10.12
CA THR A 261 19.50 -22.63 -10.27
C THR A 261 18.71 -21.59 -11.06
N ILE A 262 19.20 -20.36 -11.23
CA ILE A 262 18.53 -19.34 -12.06
C ILE A 262 18.76 -19.65 -13.54
N LYS A 263 17.82 -20.37 -14.15
CA LYS A 263 17.77 -20.70 -15.57
C LYS A 263 16.33 -21.01 -15.99
N SER A 264 16.09 -21.14 -17.30
CA SER A 264 14.87 -21.77 -17.80
C SER A 264 14.98 -23.28 -17.63
N TYR A 265 13.85 -23.91 -17.35
CA TYR A 265 13.74 -25.36 -17.26
C TYR A 265 12.77 -25.83 -18.35
N ASP A 266 13.08 -26.95 -18.99
CA ASP A 266 12.23 -27.53 -20.04
C ASP A 266 10.91 -28.03 -19.44
N GLU A 267 10.98 -28.61 -18.24
CA GLU A 267 9.84 -29.00 -17.43
C GLU A 267 9.84 -28.22 -16.10
N PRO A 268 8.67 -27.72 -15.63
CA PRO A 268 8.56 -27.06 -14.34
C PRO A 268 9.05 -27.96 -13.20
N ASN A 269 9.89 -27.41 -12.32
CA ASN A 269 10.50 -28.16 -11.23
C ASN A 269 10.49 -27.38 -9.91
N ILE A 270 10.52 -28.10 -8.78
CA ILE A 270 10.69 -27.54 -7.44
C ILE A 270 12.13 -27.77 -7.00
N ILE A 271 12.79 -26.70 -6.57
CA ILE A 271 14.18 -26.72 -6.14
C ILE A 271 14.23 -26.14 -4.72
N CYS A 272 14.74 -26.89 -3.77
CA CYS A 272 14.95 -26.44 -2.40
C CYS A 272 16.45 -26.26 -2.16
N ILE A 273 16.88 -25.05 -1.78
CA ILE A 273 18.26 -24.74 -1.40
C ILE A 273 18.30 -24.55 0.12
N GLY A 274 19.09 -25.38 0.81
CA GLY A 274 19.29 -25.26 2.26
C GLY A 274 19.47 -26.60 2.93
N CYS A 275 19.07 -26.68 4.19
CA CYS A 275 19.15 -27.92 4.98
C CYS A 275 18.09 -28.93 4.50
N ASP A 276 18.55 -30.06 3.94
CA ASP A 276 17.68 -31.16 3.51
C ASP A 276 16.71 -31.58 4.62
N THR A 277 17.16 -31.56 5.87
CA THR A 277 16.34 -31.92 7.04
C THR A 277 15.16 -30.97 7.27
N LEU A 278 15.32 -29.67 7.00
CA LEU A 278 14.22 -28.70 7.12
C LEU A 278 13.22 -28.85 5.97
N TYR A 279 13.73 -29.17 4.78
CA TYR A 279 12.89 -29.42 3.61
C TYR A 279 12.45 -30.87 3.46
N ILE A 280 12.67 -31.78 4.43
CA ILE A 280 12.28 -33.20 4.33
C ILE A 280 10.81 -33.36 3.91
N ASN A 281 9.91 -32.56 4.49
CA ASN A 281 8.47 -32.63 4.19
C ASN A 281 8.12 -32.05 2.81
N TYR A 282 8.98 -31.17 2.27
CA TYR A 282 8.85 -30.60 0.93
C TYR A 282 9.48 -31.52 -0.14
N ASN A 283 10.61 -32.15 0.19
CA ASN A 283 11.37 -33.03 -0.69
C ASN A 283 10.65 -34.35 -0.98
N ASN A 284 9.66 -34.75 -0.16
CA ASN A 284 8.77 -35.87 -0.47
C ASN A 284 7.71 -35.52 -1.55
N ILE A 285 7.66 -34.24 -1.98
CA ILE A 285 6.72 -33.69 -2.96
C ILE A 285 7.46 -33.18 -4.22
N CYS A 286 8.75 -32.85 -4.09
CA CYS A 286 9.67 -32.54 -5.18
C CYS A 286 10.00 -33.75 -6.05
#